data_AF-A0A7C8MPR9-F1
#
_entry.id   AF-A0A7C8MPR9-F1
#
_cell.length_a   1.000
_cell.length_b   1.000
_cell.length_c   1.000
_cell.angle_alpha   90.00
_cell.angle_beta   90.00
_cell.angle_gamma   90.00
#
_symmetry.space_group_name_H-M   'P 1'
#
loop_
_entity.id
_entity.type
_entity.pdbx_description
1 polymer ?
#
loop_
_entity_poly.entity_id
_entity_poly.type
_entity_poly.pdbx_seq_one_letter_code
_entity_poly.pdbx_strand_id
1 'polypeptide(L)'
;METQDEPSQDRVRLVASTGDIAAGFSTSSEARDGEAGSPEMRDDILSYFESAQWTADGTALLTYSSTDLVSGYILPEDLVSAGSELALKPQACIQLPEPSNVLSGAPYFSLAQPWTQQILVSARDHPLQLFHLTPSPSTSASSQPPISSYPFTKARSETFLTATSLLWQSPGTHFIAGSRSLLARFDIQRIGEEPVTRVRTIPSERHLSKGGGVGMRGTVSALGGQPAVNGASLIAAGTWTRWVGLYDFAQAGECVATWGIATAVRETATNDKSNGNESGCQGENRDGIGGDGISQTIWSPCGRYLVICERKSRGALIYDVRVTGKLLGYLTGRDALGNQRVACDVFPGTYENSGFEVWSGTSSGIMKVWEGVGSLEGPHTPSWEWAAHQSTIGSACVHPSGTVVATCAGSWEFPDEDDDSSHSSSLSSSDLGPGSDSEEDSDDSGSDSQARSPRDRIHWMYRRNKESSLKIWSMTGPPRKRESFQED
;
A
#
# COMPACT_ATOMS: atom_id res chain seq x y z
N MET A 1 -26.20 30.59 14.46
CA MET A 1 -26.47 29.59 13.40
C MET A 1 -25.89 30.18 12.13
N GLU A 2 -24.59 30.01 11.94
CA GLU A 2 -23.92 30.26 10.67
C GLU A 2 -23.38 28.92 10.24
N THR A 3 -23.86 28.47 9.09
CA THR A 3 -23.44 27.25 8.41
C THR A 3 -21.98 27.41 8.00
N GLN A 4 -21.11 26.57 8.56
CA GLN A 4 -19.76 26.35 8.03
C GLN A 4 -19.90 25.59 6.71
N ASP A 5 -20.03 26.33 5.61
CA ASP A 5 -19.90 25.78 4.27
C ASP A 5 -18.42 25.47 3.94
N GLU A 6 -18.23 24.38 3.22
CA GLU A 6 -16.98 23.67 2.92
C GLU A 6 -15.85 24.52 2.30
N PRO A 7 -14.59 24.39 2.78
CA PRO A 7 -13.40 24.89 2.08
C PRO A 7 -12.49 23.80 1.50
N SER A 8 -12.89 22.52 1.49
CA SER A 8 -12.01 21.41 1.08
C SER A 8 -11.82 21.31 -0.44
N GLN A 9 -12.86 21.57 -1.24
CA GLN A 9 -12.78 21.49 -2.71
C GLN A 9 -11.84 22.53 -3.34
N ASP A 10 -11.62 23.68 -2.70
CA ASP A 10 -10.77 24.75 -3.27
C ASP A 10 -9.26 24.51 -3.11
N ARG A 11 -8.84 23.51 -2.33
CA ARG A 11 -7.42 23.21 -2.05
C ARG A 11 -6.77 22.23 -3.03
N VAL A 12 -7.59 21.42 -3.70
CA VAL A 12 -7.11 20.33 -4.55
C VAL A 12 -7.85 20.33 -5.87
N ARG A 13 -7.11 20.16 -6.96
CA ARG A 13 -7.67 20.10 -8.31
C ARG A 13 -7.16 18.87 -9.03
N LEU A 14 -8.07 18.05 -9.56
CA LEU A 14 -7.69 16.94 -10.44
C LEU A 14 -7.08 17.50 -11.74
N VAL A 15 -5.84 17.10 -12.03
CA VAL A 15 -5.10 17.57 -13.23
C VAL A 15 -4.84 16.44 -14.22
N ALA A 16 -4.77 15.19 -13.77
CA ALA A 16 -4.65 14.05 -14.68
C ALA A 16 -5.22 12.77 -14.08
N SER A 17 -5.71 11.87 -14.94
CA SER A 17 -6.17 10.54 -14.54
C SER A 17 -5.99 9.51 -15.65
N THR A 18 -5.85 8.25 -15.28
CA THR A 18 -5.99 7.12 -16.22
C THR A 18 -7.43 6.86 -16.65
N GLY A 19 -8.40 7.50 -15.98
CA GLY A 19 -9.78 7.03 -15.96
C GLY A 19 -9.91 5.72 -15.18
N ASP A 20 -11.15 5.23 -15.06
CA ASP A 20 -11.41 3.91 -14.48
C ASP A 20 -11.07 2.81 -15.50
N ILE A 21 -9.96 2.11 -15.25
CA ILE A 21 -9.51 1.02 -16.13
C ILE A 21 -10.39 -0.23 -15.98
N ALA A 22 -11.17 -0.34 -14.90
CA ALA A 22 -12.11 -1.42 -14.70
C ALA A 22 -13.36 -1.26 -15.59
N ALA A 23 -13.80 -0.02 -15.82
CA ALA A 23 -14.95 0.30 -16.67
C ALA A 23 -14.67 0.12 -18.18
N GLY A 24 -13.39 0.15 -18.59
CA GLY A 24 -13.00 0.09 -20.01
C GLY A 24 -13.21 -1.26 -20.70
N PHE A 25 -13.41 -2.34 -19.95
CA PHE A 25 -13.64 -3.68 -20.50
C PHE A 25 -15.12 -4.04 -20.69
N SER A 26 -16.05 -3.13 -20.38
CA SER A 26 -17.48 -3.43 -20.40
C SER A 26 -18.20 -3.18 -21.74
N THR A 27 -17.60 -2.54 -22.74
CA THR A 27 -18.31 -2.22 -24.00
C THR A 27 -17.41 -2.20 -25.25
N SER A 28 -17.15 -3.35 -25.85
CA SER A 28 -16.87 -3.43 -27.30
C SER A 28 -17.28 -4.79 -27.88
N SER A 29 -18.55 -5.16 -27.71
CA SER A 29 -19.21 -6.05 -28.66
C SER A 29 -19.89 -5.16 -29.71
N GLU A 30 -19.11 -4.64 -30.67
CA GLU A 30 -19.70 -4.31 -31.96
C GLU A 30 -20.09 -5.66 -32.59
N ALA A 31 -21.37 -6.00 -32.45
CA ALA A 31 -21.97 -7.15 -33.11
C ALA A 31 -21.80 -6.98 -34.63
N ARG A 32 -20.79 -7.67 -35.19
CA ARG A 32 -20.85 -8.09 -36.57
C ARG A 32 -21.86 -9.22 -36.64
N ASP A 33 -22.96 -8.97 -37.33
CA ASP A 33 -23.95 -9.99 -37.68
C ASP A 33 -23.26 -11.19 -38.33
N GLY A 34 -23.32 -12.35 -37.69
CA GLY A 34 -22.85 -13.61 -38.27
C GLY A 34 -22.52 -14.69 -37.24
N GLU A 35 -23.43 -15.64 -37.11
CA GLU A 35 -23.31 -16.96 -36.47
C GLU A 35 -23.36 -17.04 -34.92
N ALA A 36 -24.45 -17.66 -34.46
CA ALA A 36 -24.75 -17.98 -33.07
C ALA A 36 -23.79 -19.04 -32.51
N GLY A 37 -22.67 -18.58 -31.95
CA GLY A 37 -21.97 -19.28 -30.86
C GLY A 37 -22.39 -18.64 -29.54
N SER A 38 -22.74 -19.44 -28.54
CA SER A 38 -22.96 -18.96 -27.17
C SER A 38 -21.76 -18.11 -26.73
N PRO A 39 -21.96 -16.89 -26.18
CA PRO A 39 -20.85 -16.13 -25.65
C PRO A 39 -20.34 -16.88 -24.43
N GLU A 40 -19.22 -17.59 -24.57
CA GLU A 40 -18.41 -17.95 -23.41
C GLU A 40 -18.03 -16.62 -22.76
N MET A 41 -18.75 -16.28 -21.70
CA MET A 41 -18.44 -15.18 -20.80
C MET A 41 -17.07 -15.52 -20.23
N ARG A 42 -15.99 -15.06 -20.88
CA ARG A 42 -14.69 -15.03 -20.24
C ARG A 42 -14.88 -14.17 -19.01
N ASP A 43 -14.68 -14.80 -17.86
CA ASP A 43 -14.60 -14.15 -16.56
C ASP A 43 -13.30 -13.32 -16.58
N ASP A 44 -13.27 -12.28 -17.42
CA ASP A 44 -12.12 -11.39 -17.60
C ASP A 44 -11.98 -10.63 -16.27
N ILE A 45 -11.18 -11.20 -15.38
CA ILE A 45 -10.88 -10.67 -14.05
C ILE A 45 -10.42 -9.22 -14.22
N LEU A 46 -11.30 -8.27 -13.88
CA LEU A 46 -11.06 -6.83 -14.02
C LEU A 46 -9.86 -6.41 -13.17
N SER A 47 -8.72 -6.09 -13.78
CA SER A 47 -7.53 -5.70 -13.01
C SER A 47 -7.75 -4.43 -12.19
N TYR A 48 -7.02 -4.30 -11.08
CA TYR A 48 -6.99 -3.07 -10.30
C TYR A 48 -5.56 -2.65 -9.95
N PHE A 49 -5.36 -1.35 -9.70
CA PHE A 49 -4.08 -0.86 -9.19
C PHE A 49 -3.95 -1.11 -7.69
N GLU A 50 -2.88 -1.78 -7.28
CA GLU A 50 -2.62 -2.08 -5.86
C GLU A 50 -1.79 -0.99 -5.19
N SER A 51 -0.84 -0.41 -5.92
CA SER A 51 0.09 0.58 -5.38
C SER A 51 0.64 1.49 -6.46
N ALA A 52 1.11 2.66 -6.03
CA ALA A 52 1.87 3.61 -6.82
C ALA A 52 3.10 4.12 -6.04
N GLN A 53 4.12 4.58 -6.75
CA GLN A 53 5.27 5.31 -6.21
C GLN A 53 5.84 6.28 -7.27
N TRP A 54 6.32 7.44 -6.82
CA TRP A 54 7.09 8.36 -7.66
C TRP A 54 8.47 7.77 -7.99
N THR A 55 8.97 8.06 -9.18
CA THR A 55 10.39 7.92 -9.47
C THR A 55 11.21 8.93 -8.68
N ALA A 56 12.49 8.64 -8.47
CA ALA A 56 13.37 9.47 -7.63
C ALA A 56 13.50 10.92 -8.12
N ASP A 57 13.45 11.14 -9.43
CA ASP A 57 13.46 12.46 -10.06
C ASP A 57 12.08 13.12 -10.14
N GLY A 58 11.00 12.43 -9.73
CA GLY A 58 9.63 12.93 -9.74
C GLY A 58 8.98 13.01 -11.13
N THR A 59 9.64 12.54 -12.18
CA THR A 59 9.16 12.72 -13.56
C THR A 59 8.13 11.66 -14.00
N ALA A 60 8.09 10.52 -13.31
CA ALA A 60 7.19 9.42 -13.64
C ALA A 60 6.60 8.75 -12.40
N LEU A 61 5.45 8.10 -12.60
CA LEU A 61 4.79 7.24 -11.62
C LEU A 61 4.95 5.78 -12.02
N LEU A 62 5.34 4.95 -11.06
CA LEU A 62 5.33 3.50 -11.19
C LEU A 62 4.09 2.97 -10.48
N THR A 63 3.37 2.09 -11.15
CA THR A 63 2.20 1.39 -10.56
C THR A 63 2.40 -0.11 -10.63
N TYR A 64 1.73 -0.81 -9.72
CA TYR A 64 1.61 -2.26 -9.74
C TYR A 64 0.14 -2.63 -9.66
N SER A 65 -0.26 -3.59 -10.50
CA SER A 65 -1.64 -4.05 -10.62
C SER A 65 -1.81 -5.47 -10.12
N SER A 66 -3.06 -5.85 -9.88
CA SER A 66 -3.48 -7.19 -9.46
C SER A 66 -3.20 -8.30 -10.47
N THR A 67 -2.85 -7.94 -11.72
CA THR A 67 -2.46 -8.87 -12.79
C THR A 67 -0.95 -8.93 -12.98
N ASP A 68 -0.18 -8.53 -11.96
CA ASP A 68 1.28 -8.55 -11.94
C ASP A 68 1.94 -7.69 -13.02
N LEU A 69 1.21 -6.70 -13.52
CA LEU A 69 1.69 -5.72 -14.49
C LEU A 69 2.26 -4.52 -13.73
N VAL A 70 3.54 -4.23 -13.98
CA VAL A 70 4.18 -2.97 -13.59
C VAL A 70 4.06 -1.99 -14.74
N SER A 71 3.51 -0.80 -14.48
CA SER A 71 3.34 0.24 -15.50
C SER A 71 4.00 1.55 -15.10
N GLY A 72 4.71 2.16 -16.03
CA GLY A 72 5.33 3.48 -15.88
C GLY A 72 4.56 4.57 -16.63
N TYR A 73 4.20 5.62 -15.91
CA TYR A 73 3.48 6.80 -16.40
C TYR A 73 4.40 8.04 -16.33
N ILE A 74 4.96 8.43 -17.46
CA ILE A 74 5.74 9.67 -17.60
C ILE A 74 4.77 10.85 -17.61
N LEU A 75 5.03 11.84 -16.76
CA LEU A 75 4.21 13.03 -16.67
C LEU A 75 4.58 14.09 -17.72
N PRO A 76 3.58 14.77 -18.31
CA PRO A 76 3.83 15.99 -19.08
C PRO A 76 4.35 17.14 -18.21
N GLU A 77 5.23 17.97 -18.76
CA GLU A 77 5.79 19.16 -18.06
C GLU A 77 4.72 20.23 -17.79
N ASP A 78 3.66 20.27 -18.59
CA ASP A 78 2.56 21.23 -18.50
C ASP A 78 1.41 20.77 -17.59
N LEU A 79 1.61 19.70 -16.82
CA LEU A 79 0.60 19.06 -15.96
C LEU A 79 -0.19 20.06 -15.09
N VAL A 80 0.51 21.00 -14.44
CA VAL A 80 -0.13 21.97 -13.52
C VAL A 80 -0.75 23.15 -14.27
N SER A 81 -0.18 23.52 -15.40
CA SER A 81 -0.64 24.62 -16.25
C SER A 81 -1.83 24.21 -17.13
N ALA A 82 -2.09 22.90 -17.25
CA ALA A 82 -3.21 22.38 -18.02
C ALA A 82 -4.54 22.92 -17.46
N GLY A 83 -5.27 23.62 -18.31
CA GLY A 83 -6.61 24.14 -18.01
C GLY A 83 -7.67 23.03 -17.89
N SER A 84 -7.35 21.81 -18.29
CA SER A 84 -8.24 20.63 -18.27
C SER A 84 -7.53 19.39 -17.75
N GLU A 85 -8.31 18.40 -17.33
CA GLU A 85 -7.80 17.08 -16.93
C GLU A 85 -7.12 16.37 -18.12
N LEU A 86 -5.91 15.85 -17.88
CA LEU A 86 -5.12 15.10 -18.85
C LEU A 86 -5.33 13.58 -18.68
N ALA A 87 -5.51 12.86 -19.79
CA ALA A 87 -5.57 11.41 -19.78
C ALA A 87 -4.17 10.79 -19.71
N LEU A 88 -3.89 10.03 -18.66
CA LEU A 88 -2.63 9.31 -18.45
C LEU A 88 -2.65 7.98 -19.19
N LYS A 89 -1.59 7.72 -19.95
CA LYS A 89 -1.37 6.43 -20.61
C LYS A 89 -0.02 5.86 -20.20
N PRO A 90 0.09 4.56 -19.97
CA PRO A 90 1.38 3.96 -19.65
C PRO A 90 2.30 4.01 -20.87
N GLN A 91 3.54 4.45 -20.67
CA GLN A 91 4.58 4.47 -21.71
C GLN A 91 5.49 3.23 -21.64
N ALA A 92 5.49 2.55 -20.49
CA ALA A 92 6.28 1.36 -20.25
C ALA A 92 5.46 0.35 -19.43
N CYS A 93 5.58 -0.92 -19.80
CA CYS A 93 4.88 -2.03 -19.15
C CYS A 93 5.81 -3.23 -19.03
N ILE A 94 5.86 -3.83 -17.84
CA ILE A 94 6.57 -5.08 -17.58
C ILE A 94 5.59 -6.06 -16.96
N GLN A 95 5.31 -7.14 -17.66
CA GLN A 95 4.57 -8.27 -17.12
C GLN A 95 5.52 -9.13 -16.29
N LEU A 96 5.27 -9.25 -14.99
CA LEU A 96 6.05 -10.14 -14.15
C LEU A 96 5.61 -11.60 -14.38
N PRO A 97 6.54 -12.56 -14.27
CA PRO A 97 6.24 -13.98 -14.48
C PRO A 97 5.40 -14.58 -13.36
N GLU A 98 5.52 -14.04 -12.15
CA GLU A 98 4.86 -14.51 -10.94
C GLU A 98 4.47 -13.30 -10.07
N PRO A 99 3.47 -13.46 -9.19
CA PRO A 99 3.08 -12.40 -8.27
C PRO A 99 4.25 -11.90 -7.43
N SER A 100 4.43 -10.59 -7.44
CA SER A 100 5.41 -9.90 -6.62
C SER A 100 4.76 -9.43 -5.33
N ASN A 101 5.45 -9.63 -4.21
CA ASN A 101 4.96 -9.09 -2.94
C ASN A 101 5.47 -7.66 -2.70
N VAL A 102 6.47 -7.22 -3.44
CA VAL A 102 7.13 -5.91 -3.25
C VAL A 102 7.96 -5.51 -4.46
N LEU A 103 7.91 -4.23 -4.79
CA LEU A 103 8.76 -3.59 -5.79
C LEU A 103 9.36 -2.28 -5.26
N SER A 104 10.48 -1.86 -5.84
CA SER A 104 11.11 -0.59 -5.48
C SER A 104 11.82 0.03 -6.68
N GLY A 105 11.41 1.25 -7.07
CA GLY A 105 12.11 2.04 -8.08
C GLY A 105 13.52 2.44 -7.63
N ALA A 106 14.46 2.52 -8.56
CA ALA A 106 15.82 2.92 -8.23
C ALA A 106 15.89 4.36 -7.66
N PRO A 107 16.69 4.61 -6.61
CA PRO A 107 16.78 5.92 -5.96
C PRO A 107 17.57 6.94 -6.79
N TYR A 108 18.23 6.49 -7.86
CA TYR A 108 18.95 7.30 -8.84
C TYR A 108 18.22 7.35 -10.19
N PHE A 109 16.95 6.95 -10.23
CA PHE A 109 16.14 6.99 -11.44
C PHE A 109 16.12 8.41 -12.01
N SER A 110 16.48 8.54 -13.29
CA SER A 110 16.36 9.75 -14.08
C SER A 110 15.78 9.44 -15.45
N LEU A 111 14.70 10.13 -15.82
CA LEU A 111 14.09 9.98 -17.14
C LEU A 111 15.07 10.30 -18.28
N ALA A 112 15.98 11.25 -18.08
CA ALA A 112 16.98 11.63 -19.07
C ALA A 112 18.03 10.54 -19.35
N GLN A 113 18.20 9.56 -18.45
CA GLN A 113 19.23 8.53 -18.52
C GLN A 113 18.60 7.13 -18.51
N PRO A 114 18.39 6.50 -19.68
CA PRO A 114 17.67 5.22 -19.77
C PRO A 114 18.22 4.09 -18.90
N TRP A 115 19.54 4.01 -18.69
CA TRP A 115 20.17 2.97 -17.86
C TRP A 115 19.85 3.11 -16.37
N THR A 116 19.44 4.30 -15.92
CA THR A 116 19.03 4.54 -14.52
C THR A 116 17.58 4.14 -14.27
N GLN A 117 16.80 3.89 -15.33
CA GLN A 117 15.39 3.58 -15.24
C GLN A 117 15.17 2.12 -14.81
N GLN A 118 15.54 1.83 -13.56
CA GLN A 118 15.60 0.48 -13.02
C GLN A 118 14.55 0.26 -11.94
N ILE A 119 14.04 -0.97 -11.87
CA ILE A 119 13.06 -1.42 -10.88
C ILE A 119 13.54 -2.74 -10.28
N LEU A 120 13.60 -2.79 -8.95
CA LEU A 120 13.91 -4.00 -8.20
C LEU A 120 12.60 -4.70 -7.81
N VAL A 121 12.53 -6.00 -8.05
CA VAL A 121 11.33 -6.81 -7.86
C VAL A 121 11.66 -8.09 -7.10
N SER A 122 10.74 -8.49 -6.22
CA SER A 122 10.79 -9.80 -5.54
C SER A 122 9.56 -10.64 -5.88
N ALA A 123 9.72 -11.52 -6.86
CA ALA A 123 8.71 -12.52 -7.22
C ALA A 123 8.83 -13.79 -6.37
N ARG A 124 7.72 -14.54 -6.26
CA ARG A 124 7.71 -15.85 -5.58
C ARG A 124 8.60 -16.85 -6.32
N ASP A 125 9.34 -17.69 -5.57
CA ASP A 125 10.18 -18.77 -6.11
C ASP A 125 11.24 -18.36 -7.15
N HIS A 126 11.56 -17.06 -7.21
CA HIS A 126 12.57 -16.48 -8.09
C HIS A 126 13.65 -15.75 -7.26
N PRO A 127 14.88 -15.59 -7.79
CA PRO A 127 15.83 -14.64 -7.21
C PRO A 127 15.26 -13.22 -7.26
N LEU A 128 15.84 -12.31 -6.47
CA LEU A 128 15.50 -10.89 -6.59
C LEU A 128 15.98 -10.40 -7.95
N GLN A 129 15.13 -9.72 -8.70
CA GLN A 129 15.38 -9.37 -10.10
C GLN A 129 15.37 -7.86 -10.29
N LEU A 130 16.27 -7.37 -11.13
CA LEU A 130 16.33 -5.98 -11.55
C LEU A 130 15.89 -5.88 -13.01
N PHE A 131 14.94 -5.00 -13.31
CA PHE A 131 14.41 -4.76 -14.65
C PHE A 131 14.68 -3.31 -15.09
N HIS A 132 14.76 -3.07 -16.40
CA HIS A 132 14.65 -1.72 -16.94
C HIS A 132 13.18 -1.42 -17.17
N LEU A 133 12.73 -0.23 -16.80
CA LEU A 133 11.35 0.20 -17.00
C LEU A 133 11.01 0.23 -18.49
N THR A 134 11.82 0.90 -19.31
CA THR A 134 11.60 0.98 -20.75
C THR A 134 12.26 -0.19 -21.47
N PRO A 135 11.55 -0.84 -22.42
CA PRO A 135 12.12 -1.93 -23.18
C PRO A 135 13.36 -1.55 -23.96
N SER A 136 14.33 -2.46 -24.02
CA SER A 136 15.37 -2.36 -25.05
C SER A 136 14.72 -2.51 -26.42
N PRO A 137 15.06 -1.68 -27.43
CA PRO A 137 14.48 -1.76 -28.77
C PRO A 137 14.72 -3.10 -29.49
N SER A 138 15.59 -3.95 -28.94
CA SER A 138 15.91 -5.29 -29.45
C SER A 138 15.03 -6.43 -28.90
N THR A 139 14.18 -6.19 -27.89
CA THR A 139 13.35 -7.23 -27.25
C THR A 139 11.90 -7.18 -27.73
N SER A 140 11.35 -8.32 -28.16
CA SER A 140 9.92 -8.48 -28.45
C SER A 140 9.08 -8.16 -27.22
N ALA A 141 7.96 -7.44 -27.41
CA ALA A 141 7.11 -6.89 -26.35
C ALA A 141 6.49 -7.92 -25.37
N SER A 142 6.61 -9.22 -25.62
CA SER A 142 5.92 -10.26 -24.84
C SER A 142 6.65 -10.74 -23.58
N SER A 143 7.97 -10.54 -23.46
CA SER A 143 8.70 -10.90 -22.23
C SER A 143 10.04 -10.19 -22.16
N GLN A 144 10.23 -9.37 -21.12
CA GLN A 144 11.49 -8.69 -20.86
C GLN A 144 12.32 -9.51 -19.87
N PRO A 145 13.52 -9.99 -20.24
CA PRO A 145 14.38 -10.67 -19.27
C PRO A 145 14.89 -9.67 -18.23
N PRO A 146 15.11 -10.11 -16.98
CA PRO A 146 15.74 -9.28 -15.96
C PRO A 146 17.19 -8.94 -16.37
N ILE A 147 17.65 -7.73 -16.03
CA ILE A 147 19.02 -7.26 -16.22
C ILE A 147 19.98 -8.07 -15.36
N SER A 148 19.63 -8.22 -14.09
CA SER A 148 20.44 -8.89 -13.08
C SER A 148 19.54 -9.66 -12.12
N SER A 149 20.12 -10.68 -11.50
CA SER A 149 19.44 -11.52 -10.52
C SER A 149 20.33 -11.69 -9.30
N TYR A 150 19.74 -11.61 -8.11
CA TYR A 150 20.41 -11.71 -6.83
C TYR A 150 19.80 -12.86 -6.02
N PRO A 151 20.49 -14.01 -5.93
CA PRO A 151 20.00 -15.17 -5.19
C PRO A 151 19.76 -14.86 -3.72
N PHE A 152 18.49 -14.88 -3.30
CA PHE A 152 18.11 -14.83 -1.90
C PHE A 152 17.71 -16.23 -1.44
N THR A 153 18.65 -17.03 -0.99
CA THR A 153 18.47 -18.47 -0.75
C THR A 153 18.49 -18.81 0.74
N LYS A 154 17.80 -19.90 1.09
CA LYS A 154 17.89 -20.52 2.41
C LYS A 154 19.06 -21.50 2.45
N ALA A 155 20.01 -21.27 3.35
CA ALA A 155 21.26 -22.04 3.44
C ALA A 155 21.11 -23.57 3.56
N ARG A 156 19.98 -24.10 4.06
CA ARG A 156 19.78 -25.56 4.23
C ARG A 156 19.08 -26.22 3.04
N SER A 157 18.10 -25.55 2.44
CA SER A 157 17.22 -26.14 1.42
C SER A 157 17.52 -25.63 0.02
N GLU A 158 18.40 -24.63 -0.12
CA GLU A 158 18.73 -23.95 -1.38
C GLU A 158 17.53 -23.37 -2.13
N THR A 159 16.36 -23.35 -1.49
CA THR A 159 15.13 -22.73 -1.99
C THR A 159 15.25 -21.21 -1.95
N PHE A 160 14.72 -20.54 -2.97
CA PHE A 160 14.57 -19.09 -2.98
C PHE A 160 13.63 -18.63 -1.87
N LEU A 161 14.05 -17.57 -1.17
CA LEU A 161 13.28 -16.83 -0.20
C LEU A 161 12.64 -15.65 -0.91
N THR A 162 11.32 -15.53 -0.80
CA THR A 162 10.61 -14.35 -1.28
C THR A 162 10.77 -13.21 -0.28
N ALA A 163 11.24 -12.05 -0.74
CA ALA A 163 11.24 -10.86 0.09
C ALA A 163 9.80 -10.32 0.22
N THR A 164 9.47 -9.85 1.43
CA THR A 164 8.18 -9.25 1.78
C THR A 164 8.29 -7.74 1.99
N SER A 165 9.51 -7.22 1.97
CA SER A 165 9.86 -5.81 1.98
C SER A 165 11.20 -5.61 1.27
N LEU A 166 11.33 -4.51 0.54
CA LEU A 166 12.55 -4.09 -0.15
C LEU A 166 12.77 -2.61 0.13
N LEU A 167 14.04 -2.23 0.27
CA LEU A 167 14.44 -0.84 0.47
C LEU A 167 15.81 -0.62 -0.16
N TRP A 168 15.92 0.40 -1.02
CA TRP A 168 17.20 0.91 -1.46
C TRP A 168 17.89 1.69 -0.33
N GLN A 169 19.14 1.37 -0.07
CA GLN A 169 19.97 2.16 0.84
C GLN A 169 20.63 3.29 0.04
N SER A 170 20.53 4.53 0.51
CA SER A 170 21.24 5.66 -0.11
C SER A 170 22.77 5.41 -0.08
N PRO A 171 23.50 5.61 -1.20
CA PRO A 171 23.12 6.31 -2.44
C PRO A 171 22.51 5.43 -3.56
N GLY A 172 22.17 4.18 -3.29
CA GLY A 172 21.58 3.25 -4.27
C GLY A 172 22.50 2.12 -4.74
N THR A 173 23.71 2.01 -4.18
CA THR A 173 24.61 0.90 -4.49
C THR A 173 24.20 -0.42 -3.83
N HIS A 174 23.42 -0.33 -2.76
CA HIS A 174 22.96 -1.47 -1.99
C HIS A 174 21.46 -1.41 -1.79
N PHE A 175 20.85 -2.57 -1.63
CA PHE A 175 19.46 -2.70 -1.21
C PHE A 175 19.34 -3.74 -0.10
N ILE A 176 18.26 -3.64 0.66
CA ILE A 176 17.94 -4.53 1.75
C ILE A 176 16.62 -5.23 1.47
N ALA A 177 16.63 -6.53 1.67
CA ALA A 177 15.47 -7.40 1.55
C ALA A 177 15.09 -7.94 2.92
N GLY A 178 13.83 -7.77 3.30
CA GLY A 178 13.24 -8.37 4.49
C GLY A 178 12.46 -9.64 4.13
N SER A 179 12.63 -10.69 4.92
CA SER A 179 11.84 -11.92 4.83
C SER A 179 11.47 -12.41 6.24
N ARG A 180 11.12 -13.70 6.38
CA ARG A 180 10.75 -14.26 7.67
C ARG A 180 11.92 -14.25 8.65
N SER A 181 11.84 -13.38 9.65
CA SER A 181 12.84 -13.22 10.71
C SER A 181 14.26 -12.89 10.22
N LEU A 182 14.42 -12.37 9.01
CA LEU A 182 15.72 -12.15 8.36
C LEU A 182 15.72 -10.83 7.59
N LEU A 183 16.80 -10.08 7.74
CA LEU A 183 17.16 -8.99 6.84
C LEU A 183 18.42 -9.38 6.07
N ALA A 184 18.49 -9.05 4.79
CA ALA A 184 19.64 -9.34 3.95
C ALA A 184 20.02 -8.09 3.15
N ARG A 185 21.30 -7.73 3.19
CA ARG A 185 21.87 -6.61 2.41
C ARG A 185 22.57 -7.16 1.18
N PHE A 186 22.26 -6.58 0.03
CA PHE A 186 22.84 -6.93 -1.26
C PHE A 186 23.60 -5.73 -1.83
N ASP A 187 24.61 -6.03 -2.64
CA ASP A 187 25.33 -5.07 -3.47
C ASP A 187 24.89 -5.28 -4.92
N ILE A 188 24.45 -4.21 -5.59
CA ILE A 188 23.94 -4.27 -6.95
C ILE A 188 25.02 -4.76 -7.95
N GLN A 189 26.30 -4.56 -7.64
CA GLN A 189 27.41 -4.97 -8.52
C GLN A 189 27.71 -6.48 -8.44
N ARG A 190 27.26 -7.16 -7.38
CA ARG A 190 27.50 -8.60 -7.15
C ARG A 190 26.41 -9.45 -7.76
N ILE A 191 26.31 -9.39 -9.10
CA ILE A 191 25.27 -10.09 -9.87
C ILE A 191 25.45 -11.61 -9.74
N GLY A 192 24.37 -12.31 -9.41
CA GLY A 192 24.38 -13.77 -9.25
C GLY A 192 24.97 -14.25 -7.91
N GLU A 193 25.35 -13.35 -7.01
CA GLU A 193 25.92 -13.70 -5.71
C GLU A 193 24.91 -13.59 -4.56
N GLU A 194 25.20 -14.32 -3.48
CA GLU A 194 24.45 -14.25 -2.23
C GLU A 194 24.58 -12.88 -1.54
N PRO A 195 23.66 -12.53 -0.61
CA PRO A 195 23.73 -11.26 0.12
C PRO A 195 25.05 -11.08 0.87
N VAL A 196 25.55 -9.84 0.83
CA VAL A 196 26.76 -9.38 1.53
C VAL A 196 26.64 -9.59 3.04
N THR A 197 25.45 -9.36 3.60
CA THR A 197 25.20 -9.49 5.03
C THR A 197 23.82 -10.04 5.29
N ARG A 198 23.72 -10.94 6.26
CA ARG A 198 22.45 -11.53 6.73
C ARG A 198 22.30 -11.26 8.22
N VAL A 199 21.27 -10.53 8.60
CA VAL A 199 20.95 -10.17 9.99
C VAL A 199 19.72 -10.95 10.42
N ARG A 200 19.88 -11.87 11.36
CA ARG A 200 18.73 -12.53 11.98
C ARG A 200 18.11 -11.58 13.00
N THR A 201 16.83 -11.28 12.79
CA THR A 201 16.04 -10.40 13.67
C THR A 201 15.75 -11.04 15.04
N ILE A 202 15.93 -12.37 15.14
CA ILE A 202 15.86 -13.15 16.37
C ILE A 202 17.09 -14.08 16.49
N PRO A 203 17.74 -14.19 17.67
CA PRO A 203 18.96 -14.97 17.84
C PRO A 203 18.79 -16.48 17.62
N SER A 204 17.63 -17.07 17.93
CA SER A 204 17.38 -18.48 17.60
C SER A 204 15.90 -18.84 17.47
N GLU A 205 15.61 -19.83 16.62
CA GLU A 205 14.28 -20.45 16.54
C GLU A 205 13.97 -21.34 17.76
N ARG A 206 15.01 -21.87 18.43
CA ARG A 206 14.89 -22.82 19.56
C ARG A 206 14.56 -22.13 20.89
N HIS A 207 14.92 -20.85 21.07
CA HIS A 207 14.59 -20.08 22.28
C HIS A 207 13.13 -19.57 22.29
N LEU A 208 12.39 -19.73 21.17
CA LEU A 208 10.96 -19.36 21.10
C LEU A 208 10.07 -20.20 22.03
N SER A 209 10.38 -21.48 22.23
CA SER A 209 9.60 -22.37 23.11
C SER A 209 9.77 -22.05 24.60
N LYS A 210 10.73 -21.18 24.95
CA LYS A 210 11.04 -20.81 26.34
C LYS A 210 10.64 -19.38 26.72
N GLY A 211 9.90 -18.66 25.88
CA GLY A 211 9.24 -17.39 26.24
C GLY A 211 10.16 -16.20 26.55
N GLY A 212 11.46 -16.28 26.26
CA GLY A 212 12.46 -15.25 26.61
C GLY A 212 13.36 -14.78 25.46
N GLY A 213 12.92 -14.89 24.21
CA GLY A 213 13.69 -14.43 23.05
C GLY A 213 13.68 -12.91 22.94
N VAL A 214 14.85 -12.28 23.10
CA VAL A 214 15.07 -10.85 22.76
C VAL A 214 15.17 -10.73 21.24
N GLY A 215 14.32 -9.92 20.61
CA GLY A 215 14.39 -9.64 19.17
C GLY A 215 13.03 -9.39 18.50
N MET A 216 13.09 -8.99 17.24
CA MET A 216 11.92 -8.67 16.41
C MET A 216 11.43 -9.94 15.71
N ARG A 217 10.45 -10.64 16.29
CA ARG A 217 9.87 -11.85 15.67
C ARG A 217 9.03 -11.49 14.43
N GLY A 218 8.90 -12.44 13.51
CA GLY A 218 7.88 -12.44 12.47
C GLY A 218 8.41 -12.17 11.07
N THR A 219 7.51 -12.08 10.11
CA THR A 219 7.85 -11.67 8.75
C THR A 219 8.08 -10.17 8.68
N VAL A 220 9.23 -9.74 8.16
CA VAL A 220 9.55 -8.32 7.96
C VAL A 220 8.72 -7.79 6.80
N SER A 221 7.63 -7.12 7.14
CA SER A 221 6.58 -6.67 6.23
C SER A 221 6.79 -5.25 5.72
N ALA A 222 7.59 -4.45 6.44
CA ALA A 222 7.87 -3.06 6.10
C ALA A 222 9.34 -2.72 6.38
N LEU A 223 9.92 -1.91 5.50
CA LEU A 223 11.23 -1.31 5.67
C LEU A 223 11.13 0.19 5.34
N GLY A 224 11.79 1.03 6.14
CA GLY A 224 11.89 2.46 5.91
C GLY A 224 13.31 2.95 6.21
N GLY A 225 13.92 3.67 5.26
CA GLY A 225 15.26 4.23 5.41
C GLY A 225 15.20 5.64 6.01
N GLN A 226 16.05 5.90 7.00
CA GLN A 226 16.20 7.23 7.56
C GLN A 226 16.80 8.17 6.50
N PRO A 227 16.24 9.38 6.30
CA PRO A 227 16.83 10.39 5.43
C PRO A 227 18.26 10.72 5.85
N ALA A 228 19.17 10.85 4.88
CA ALA A 228 20.61 11.06 5.12
C ALA A 228 20.98 12.47 5.65
N VAL A 229 20.01 13.27 6.11
CA VAL A 229 20.17 14.69 6.47
C VAL A 229 21.20 14.90 7.61
N ASN A 230 21.40 13.90 8.47
CA ASN A 230 22.30 13.99 9.62
C ASN A 230 23.43 12.94 9.60
N GLY A 231 23.73 12.35 8.43
CA GLY A 231 24.71 11.25 8.31
C GLY A 231 24.28 9.92 8.95
N ALA A 232 23.13 9.88 9.62
CA ALA A 232 22.54 8.67 10.15
C ALA A 232 21.91 7.84 9.01
N SER A 233 22.10 6.52 9.04
CA SER A 233 21.61 5.58 8.03
C SER A 233 20.85 4.42 8.69
N LEU A 234 19.98 4.77 9.65
CA LEU A 234 19.16 3.76 10.31
C LEU A 234 18.06 3.27 9.38
N ILE A 235 17.74 2.00 9.53
CA ILE A 235 16.66 1.35 8.81
C ILE A 235 15.67 0.83 9.82
N ALA A 236 14.45 1.34 9.73
CA ALA A 236 13.32 0.85 10.48
C ALA A 236 12.75 -0.37 9.77
N ALA A 237 12.60 -1.46 10.50
CA ALA A 237 11.94 -2.67 10.05
C ALA A 237 10.70 -2.92 10.91
N GLY A 238 9.58 -3.25 10.28
CA GLY A 238 8.33 -3.61 10.92
C GLY A 238 7.91 -5.03 10.57
N THR A 239 7.26 -5.73 11.51
CA THR A 239 6.74 -7.09 11.26
C THR A 239 5.23 -7.20 11.39
N TRP A 240 4.66 -8.22 10.74
CA TRP A 240 3.25 -8.57 10.91
C TRP A 240 2.89 -8.94 12.36
N THR A 241 3.86 -9.36 13.17
CA THR A 241 3.64 -9.62 14.60
C THR A 241 3.81 -8.36 15.47
N ARG A 242 3.72 -7.17 14.87
CA ARG A 242 3.65 -5.87 15.56
C ARG A 242 4.91 -5.52 16.36
N TRP A 243 6.07 -5.89 15.82
CA TRP A 243 7.37 -5.47 16.33
C TRP A 243 8.04 -4.50 15.37
N VAL A 244 8.74 -3.51 15.95
CA VAL A 244 9.60 -2.58 15.23
C VAL A 244 11.05 -2.82 15.67
N GLY A 245 11.97 -2.76 14.72
CA GLY A 245 13.41 -2.79 14.96
C GLY A 245 14.13 -1.70 14.18
N LEU A 246 15.15 -1.10 14.79
CA LEU A 246 16.07 -0.16 14.14
C LEU A 246 17.40 -0.85 13.91
N TYR A 247 17.88 -0.80 12.68
CA TYR A 247 19.10 -1.47 12.24
C TYR A 247 20.06 -0.49 11.59
N ASP A 248 21.35 -0.63 11.91
CA ASP A 248 22.42 0.12 11.28
C ASP A 248 23.24 -0.80 10.35
N PHE A 249 23.00 -0.66 9.05
CA PHE A 249 23.73 -1.42 8.04
C PHE A 249 25.12 -0.87 7.71
N ALA A 250 25.46 0.35 8.14
CA ALA A 250 26.83 0.83 8.09
C ALA A 250 27.72 0.03 9.05
N GLN A 251 27.16 -0.43 10.17
CA GLN A 251 27.81 -1.25 11.19
C GLN A 251 27.43 -2.74 11.07
N ALA A 252 27.52 -3.29 9.84
CA ALA A 252 27.23 -4.70 9.55
C ALA A 252 25.82 -5.18 9.95
N GLY A 253 24.85 -4.26 10.03
CA GLY A 253 23.45 -4.59 10.32
C GLY A 253 23.17 -4.75 11.82
N GLU A 254 23.88 -3.99 12.66
CA GLU A 254 23.68 -3.99 14.10
C GLU A 254 22.23 -3.61 14.45
N CYS A 255 21.66 -4.30 15.44
CA CYS A 255 20.33 -4.00 15.95
C CYS A 255 20.43 -2.92 17.04
N VAL A 256 20.08 -1.68 16.69
CA VAL A 256 20.14 -0.51 17.58
C VAL A 256 19.04 -0.56 18.63
N ALA A 257 17.83 -0.97 18.23
CA ALA A 257 16.68 -1.02 19.13
C ALA A 257 15.60 -1.96 18.62
N THR A 258 14.82 -2.55 19.53
CA THR A 258 13.58 -3.28 19.19
C THR A 258 12.50 -3.05 20.24
N TRP A 259 11.24 -2.93 19.79
CA TRP A 259 10.09 -2.80 20.68
C TRP A 259 8.81 -3.31 20.02
N GLY A 260 7.83 -3.70 20.83
CA GLY A 260 6.49 -4.06 20.37
C GLY A 260 5.54 -2.86 20.49
N ILE A 261 4.58 -2.73 19.58
CA ILE A 261 3.65 -1.59 19.57
C ILE A 261 2.28 -1.89 20.23
N ALA A 262 2.03 -3.14 20.62
CA ALA A 262 0.74 -3.58 21.16
C ALA A 262 0.34 -2.89 22.48
N THR A 263 1.30 -2.49 23.32
CA THR A 263 1.01 -1.75 24.56
C THR A 263 0.62 -0.30 24.24
N ALA A 264 1.41 0.38 23.40
CA ALA A 264 1.15 1.74 22.95
C ALA A 264 -0.25 1.88 22.31
N VAL A 265 -0.66 0.89 21.51
CA VAL A 265 -2.02 0.87 20.94
C VAL A 265 -3.11 0.79 22.00
N ARG A 266 -2.94 -0.02 23.04
CA ARG A 266 -3.95 -0.12 24.12
C ARG A 266 -4.09 1.18 24.91
N GLU A 267 -3.00 1.94 25.06
CA GLU A 267 -3.02 3.26 25.70
C GLU A 267 -3.80 4.31 24.87
N THR A 268 -3.84 4.17 23.54
CA THR A 268 -4.70 5.05 22.71
C THR A 268 -6.17 4.83 23.01
N ALA A 269 -6.59 3.57 23.23
CA ALA A 269 -7.98 3.22 23.54
C ALA A 269 -8.46 3.79 24.88
N THR A 270 -7.56 3.96 25.85
CA THR A 270 -7.91 4.54 27.16
C THR A 270 -8.07 6.06 27.10
N ASN A 271 -7.25 6.73 26.29
CA ASN A 271 -7.30 8.19 26.12
C ASN A 271 -8.57 8.64 25.40
N ASP A 272 -9.05 7.86 24.42
CA ASP A 272 -10.33 8.15 23.74
C ASP A 272 -11.53 8.09 24.70
N LYS A 273 -11.51 7.16 25.67
CA LYS A 273 -12.59 7.03 26.67
C LYS A 273 -12.63 8.18 27.67
N SER A 274 -11.49 8.76 28.03
CA SER A 274 -11.44 9.91 28.94
C SER A 274 -11.85 11.23 28.28
N ASN A 275 -11.81 11.31 26.94
CA ASN A 275 -12.07 12.54 26.19
C ASN A 275 -13.53 12.72 25.73
N GLY A 276 -14.48 11.89 26.19
CA GLY A 276 -15.92 12.17 26.12
C GLY A 276 -16.59 12.15 24.74
N ASN A 277 -15.90 11.69 23.68
CA ASN A 277 -16.53 11.50 22.35
C ASN A 277 -17.35 10.19 22.33
N GLU A 278 -18.47 10.18 23.07
CA GLU A 278 -19.52 9.16 23.00
C GLU A 278 -20.42 9.37 21.76
N SER A 279 -19.83 9.37 20.56
CA SER A 279 -20.61 9.23 19.33
C SER A 279 -20.94 7.75 19.16
N GLY A 280 -22.12 7.35 19.65
CA GLY A 280 -22.54 5.96 19.78
C GLY A 280 -22.72 5.22 18.46
N CYS A 281 -21.90 4.18 18.28
CA CYS A 281 -22.28 2.94 17.61
C CYS A 281 -21.97 1.81 18.60
N GLN A 282 -23.01 1.23 19.21
CA GLN A 282 -22.87 0.11 20.14
C GLN A 282 -22.47 -1.15 19.37
N GLY A 283 -21.16 -1.44 19.39
CA GLY A 283 -20.59 -2.65 18.81
C GLY A 283 -19.22 -2.33 18.21
N GLU A 284 -18.18 -3.04 18.65
CA GLU A 284 -16.88 -3.12 17.96
C GLU A 284 -15.94 -1.89 18.05
N ASN A 285 -15.22 -1.74 19.17
CA ASN A 285 -13.76 -1.63 19.16
C ASN A 285 -13.18 -1.43 20.56
N ARG A 286 -12.69 -2.51 21.16
CA ARG A 286 -11.99 -2.48 22.46
C ARG A 286 -10.48 -2.18 22.32
N ASP A 287 -9.96 -2.08 21.09
CA ASP A 287 -8.52 -2.15 20.80
C ASP A 287 -7.85 -0.82 20.37
N GLY A 288 -8.53 0.32 20.49
CA GLY A 288 -7.97 1.64 20.14
C GLY A 288 -7.77 1.83 18.63
N ILE A 289 -6.74 2.58 18.22
CA ILE A 289 -6.50 2.90 16.80
C ILE A 289 -5.73 1.82 16.01
N GLY A 290 -5.31 0.74 16.68
CA GLY A 290 -4.37 -0.23 16.12
C GLY A 290 -4.95 -1.19 15.10
N GLY A 291 -4.18 -2.23 14.77
CA GLY A 291 -4.59 -3.23 13.78
C GLY A 291 -3.84 -4.55 13.85
N ASP A 292 -3.71 -5.21 12.69
CA ASP A 292 -3.26 -6.59 12.52
C ASP A 292 -1.91 -6.66 11.79
N GLY A 293 -0.90 -6.02 12.37
CA GLY A 293 0.48 -6.08 11.89
C GLY A 293 0.89 -4.89 11.04
N ILE A 294 2.19 -4.57 11.09
CA ILE A 294 2.76 -3.38 10.46
C ILE A 294 2.75 -3.54 8.95
N SER A 295 2.19 -2.57 8.23
CA SER A 295 2.15 -2.50 6.77
C SER A 295 3.20 -1.57 6.18
N GLN A 296 3.58 -0.52 6.93
CA GLN A 296 4.55 0.48 6.49
C GLN A 296 5.26 1.12 7.70
N THR A 297 6.53 1.43 7.52
CA THR A 297 7.33 2.27 8.42
C THR A 297 7.91 3.41 7.60
N ILE A 298 7.55 4.65 7.91
CA ILE A 298 8.01 5.83 7.15
C ILE A 298 8.61 6.87 8.08
N TRP A 299 9.79 7.38 7.69
CA TRP A 299 10.52 8.36 8.47
C TRP A 299 10.03 9.75 8.14
N SER A 300 9.89 10.60 9.16
CA SER A 300 9.73 12.04 8.94
C SER A 300 10.87 12.60 8.07
N PRO A 301 10.64 13.67 7.30
CA PRO A 301 11.67 14.26 6.45
C PRO A 301 12.93 14.70 7.22
N CYS A 302 12.78 15.08 8.48
CA CYS A 302 13.89 15.45 9.36
C CYS A 302 14.67 14.25 9.96
N GLY A 303 14.19 13.02 9.74
CA GLY A 303 14.82 11.78 10.22
C GLY A 303 14.74 11.56 11.74
N ARG A 304 13.87 12.28 12.47
CA ARG A 304 13.73 12.19 13.93
C ARG A 304 12.51 11.40 14.40
N TYR A 305 11.44 11.42 13.61
CA TYR A 305 10.21 10.71 13.91
C TYR A 305 9.99 9.56 12.95
N LEU A 306 9.35 8.52 13.45
CA LEU A 306 8.97 7.32 12.70
C LEU A 306 7.46 7.13 12.81
N VAL A 307 6.79 7.09 11.66
CA VAL A 307 5.37 6.78 11.57
C VAL A 307 5.21 5.29 11.26
N ILE A 308 4.37 4.62 12.04
CA ILE A 308 4.09 3.19 11.94
C ILE A 308 2.62 3.01 11.56
N CYS A 309 2.38 2.43 10.39
CA CYS A 309 1.05 2.09 9.91
C CYS A 309 0.81 0.58 10.06
N GLU A 310 -0.39 0.22 10.51
CA GLU A 310 -0.84 -1.18 10.58
C GLU A 310 -1.86 -1.48 9.47
N ARG A 311 -2.10 -2.77 9.17
CA ARG A 311 -3.28 -3.19 8.39
C ARG A 311 -4.49 -3.25 9.32
N LYS A 312 -5.70 -3.11 8.77
CA LYS A 312 -6.94 -3.12 9.57
C LYS A 312 -6.88 -2.12 10.74
N SER A 313 -6.44 -0.90 10.46
CA SER A 313 -6.13 0.09 11.48
C SER A 313 -6.90 1.39 11.28
N ARG A 314 -7.35 1.98 12.38
CA ARG A 314 -8.03 3.29 12.37
C ARG A 314 -7.09 4.48 12.43
N GLY A 315 -5.81 4.24 12.72
CA GLY A 315 -4.80 5.29 12.87
C GLY A 315 -3.39 4.87 12.47
N ALA A 316 -2.43 5.67 12.87
CA ALA A 316 -1.00 5.37 12.75
C ALA A 316 -0.27 5.88 14.00
N LEU A 317 0.80 5.20 14.41
CA LEU A 317 1.57 5.57 15.60
C LEU A 317 2.76 6.43 15.21
N ILE A 318 3.11 7.39 16.07
CA ILE A 318 4.26 8.28 15.88
C ILE A 318 5.23 8.06 17.03
N TYR A 319 6.47 7.68 16.69
CA TYR A 319 7.56 7.50 17.64
C TYR A 319 8.64 8.56 17.41
N ASP A 320 9.21 9.10 18.47
CA ASP A 320 10.47 9.86 18.40
C ASP A 320 11.63 8.88 18.58
N VAL A 321 12.43 8.66 17.55
CA VAL A 321 13.50 7.64 17.60
C VAL A 321 14.65 8.02 18.53
N ARG A 322 14.73 9.30 18.93
CA ARG A 322 15.72 9.78 19.92
C ARG A 322 15.35 9.32 21.34
N VAL A 323 14.07 9.01 21.56
CA VAL A 323 13.54 8.44 22.81
C VAL A 323 12.98 7.06 22.49
N THR A 324 13.89 6.12 22.23
CA THR A 324 13.60 4.77 21.73
C THR A 324 12.41 4.11 22.44
N GLY A 325 11.43 3.68 21.63
CA GLY A 325 10.27 2.91 22.10
C GLY A 325 9.20 3.70 22.85
N LYS A 326 9.37 5.01 23.06
CA LYS A 326 8.32 5.86 23.63
C LYS A 326 7.40 6.39 22.53
N LEU A 327 6.10 6.15 22.67
CA LEU A 327 5.08 6.74 21.80
C LEU A 327 5.06 8.26 22.01
N LEU A 328 5.17 9.03 20.92
CA LEU A 328 5.00 10.49 20.95
C LEU A 328 3.52 10.85 20.80
N GLY A 329 2.84 10.21 19.86
CA GLY A 329 1.46 10.51 19.53
C GLY A 329 0.91 9.53 18.49
N TYR A 330 -0.28 9.81 17.99
CA TYR A 330 -0.93 8.97 16.99
C TYR A 330 -1.89 9.75 16.10
N LEU A 331 -2.00 9.33 14.83
CA LEU A 331 -2.97 9.86 13.89
C LEU A 331 -4.32 9.17 14.10
N THR A 332 -5.40 9.95 14.17
CA THR A 332 -6.78 9.44 14.24
C THR A 332 -7.48 9.53 12.90
N GLY A 333 -8.40 8.61 12.63
CA GLY A 333 -9.29 8.67 11.46
C GLY A 333 -8.63 8.28 10.13
N ARG A 334 -7.51 7.54 10.15
CA ARG A 334 -6.88 6.99 8.94
C ARG A 334 -7.75 5.92 8.27
N ASP A 335 -8.48 5.15 9.08
CA ASP A 335 -9.52 4.20 8.64
C ASP A 335 -9.11 3.30 7.45
N ALA A 336 -7.92 2.70 7.55
CA ALA A 336 -7.42 1.66 6.66
C ALA A 336 -7.87 0.29 7.18
N LEU A 337 -9.18 0.02 7.07
CA LEU A 337 -9.86 -1.08 7.76
C LEU A 337 -9.71 -2.44 7.07
N GLY A 338 -9.31 -2.43 5.79
CA GLY A 338 -9.15 -3.65 4.98
C GLY A 338 -7.83 -4.41 5.18
N ASN A 339 -7.72 -5.53 4.47
CA ASN A 339 -6.48 -6.31 4.33
C ASN A 339 -5.48 -5.69 3.35
N GLN A 340 -5.97 -4.89 2.41
CA GLN A 340 -5.16 -4.21 1.41
C GLN A 340 -4.20 -3.23 2.10
N ARG A 341 -2.98 -3.11 1.55
CA ARG A 341 -2.04 -2.10 2.03
C ARG A 341 -2.52 -0.73 1.60
N VAL A 342 -2.57 0.19 2.57
CA VAL A 342 -2.83 1.62 2.35
C VAL A 342 -1.55 2.36 2.72
N ALA A 343 -0.76 2.69 1.71
CA ALA A 343 0.51 3.38 1.85
C ALA A 343 0.30 4.89 2.05
N CYS A 344 1.00 5.44 3.03
CA CYS A 344 1.07 6.85 3.32
C CYS A 344 2.35 7.46 2.76
N ASP A 345 2.35 8.78 2.62
CA ASP A 345 3.55 9.56 2.37
C ASP A 345 3.71 10.67 3.42
N VAL A 346 4.89 11.27 3.46
CA VAL A 346 5.20 12.39 4.35
C VAL A 346 5.79 13.55 3.57
N PHE A 347 5.50 14.77 4.02
CA PHE A 347 6.04 15.99 3.42
C PHE A 347 6.56 16.94 4.50
N PRO A 348 7.63 17.73 4.26
CA PRO A 348 8.08 18.74 5.21
C PRO A 348 6.95 19.74 5.52
N GLY A 349 6.82 20.15 6.78
CA GLY A 349 5.85 21.17 7.15
C GLY A 349 6.16 22.53 6.51
N THR A 350 5.13 23.35 6.34
CA THR A 350 5.24 24.64 5.64
C THR A 350 6.12 25.67 6.37
N TYR A 351 6.18 25.62 7.70
CA TYR A 351 6.92 26.57 8.51
C TYR A 351 8.04 25.88 9.30
N GLU A 352 9.12 26.62 9.58
CA GLU A 352 10.16 26.12 10.49
C GLU A 352 9.53 25.76 11.84
N ASN A 353 9.82 24.56 12.32
CA ASN A 353 9.29 23.96 13.55
C ASN A 353 7.78 23.60 13.56
N SER A 354 7.06 23.65 12.43
CA SER A 354 5.64 23.23 12.39
C SER A 354 5.44 21.71 12.26
N GLY A 355 6.40 20.88 12.66
CA GLY A 355 6.36 19.44 12.44
C GLY A 355 6.46 19.06 10.95
N PHE A 356 5.81 17.97 10.58
CA PHE A 356 5.72 17.50 9.19
C PHE A 356 4.27 17.09 8.87
N GLU A 357 4.01 16.83 7.61
CA GLU A 357 2.71 16.40 7.13
C GLU A 357 2.71 14.89 6.89
N VAL A 358 1.59 14.24 7.17
CA VAL A 358 1.32 12.85 6.77
C VAL A 358 0.12 12.85 5.84
N TRP A 359 0.21 12.10 4.76
CA TRP A 359 -0.79 12.00 3.71
C TRP A 359 -1.19 10.54 3.57
N SER A 360 -2.46 10.21 3.75
CA SER A 360 -2.95 8.83 3.67
C SER A 360 -4.36 8.78 3.10
N GLY A 361 -4.59 7.78 2.25
CA GLY A 361 -5.95 7.43 1.84
C GLY A 361 -6.66 6.55 2.87
N THR A 362 -7.95 6.35 2.68
CA THR A 362 -8.78 5.44 3.49
C THR A 362 -9.31 4.28 2.67
N SER A 363 -9.90 3.29 3.34
CA SER A 363 -10.65 2.21 2.68
C SER A 363 -11.94 2.70 2.00
N SER A 364 -12.39 3.93 2.29
CA SER A 364 -13.59 4.53 1.73
C SER A 364 -13.34 5.48 0.55
N GLY A 365 -12.10 5.59 0.06
CA GLY A 365 -11.77 6.48 -1.05
C GLY A 365 -11.54 7.95 -0.66
N ILE A 366 -11.45 8.24 0.63
CA ILE A 366 -11.17 9.59 1.14
C ILE A 366 -9.67 9.74 1.32
N MET A 367 -9.12 10.87 0.87
CA MET A 367 -7.74 11.25 1.10
C MET A 367 -7.68 12.22 2.28
N LYS A 368 -6.82 11.95 3.26
CA LYS A 368 -6.70 12.71 4.51
C LYS A 368 -5.27 13.21 4.72
N VAL A 369 -5.18 14.40 5.30
CA VAL A 369 -3.90 15.07 5.58
C VAL A 369 -3.84 15.47 7.04
N TRP A 370 -2.74 15.11 7.70
CA TRP A 370 -2.42 15.52 9.06
C TRP A 370 -1.24 16.48 8.98
N GLU A 371 -1.43 17.72 9.41
CA GLU A 371 -0.37 18.72 9.51
C GLU A 371 0.12 18.82 10.96
N GLY A 372 1.31 19.36 11.19
CA GLY A 372 1.80 19.52 12.56
C GLY A 372 2.33 18.24 13.21
N VAL A 373 2.51 17.15 12.46
CA VAL A 373 2.92 15.86 13.01
C VAL A 373 4.30 15.97 13.63
N GLY A 374 4.45 15.45 14.85
CA GLY A 374 5.70 15.53 15.62
C GLY A 374 5.90 16.83 16.41
N SER A 375 5.01 17.83 16.27
CA SER A 375 5.06 19.07 17.05
C SER A 375 4.32 18.99 18.39
N LEU A 376 3.35 18.08 18.51
CA LEU A 376 2.51 17.87 19.69
C LEU A 376 2.48 16.40 20.08
N GLU A 377 2.43 16.12 21.38
CA GLU A 377 2.20 14.77 21.92
C GLU A 377 0.69 14.44 21.89
N GLY A 378 0.36 13.14 21.76
CA GLY A 378 -1.02 12.65 21.81
C GLY A 378 -1.73 12.51 20.45
N PRO A 379 -3.07 12.57 20.41
CA PRO A 379 -3.84 12.38 19.17
C PRO A 379 -3.69 13.56 18.20
N HIS A 380 -3.57 13.23 16.92
CA HIS A 380 -3.56 14.16 15.79
C HIS A 380 -4.78 13.86 14.90
N THR A 381 -5.72 14.79 14.86
CA THR A 381 -6.88 14.72 13.95
C THR A 381 -6.50 15.17 12.54
N PRO A 382 -7.18 14.66 11.48
CA PRO A 382 -6.95 15.16 10.13
C PRO A 382 -7.19 16.68 10.07
N SER A 383 -6.27 17.41 9.46
CA SER A 383 -6.39 18.86 9.24
C SER A 383 -7.42 19.17 8.16
N TRP A 384 -7.48 18.34 7.12
CA TRP A 384 -8.44 18.42 6.02
C TRP A 384 -8.46 17.11 5.22
N GLU A 385 -9.52 16.92 4.44
CA GLU A 385 -9.76 15.72 3.65
C GLU A 385 -10.59 16.02 2.41
N TRP A 386 -10.56 15.11 1.42
CA TRP A 386 -11.41 15.17 0.23
C TRP A 386 -11.70 13.78 -0.32
N ALA A 387 -12.82 13.63 -1.04
CA ALA A 387 -13.16 12.40 -1.75
C ALA A 387 -12.32 12.27 -3.03
N ALA A 388 -11.27 11.46 -3.01
CA ALA A 388 -10.38 11.27 -4.16
C ALA A 388 -10.86 10.12 -5.07
N HIS A 389 -11.42 9.07 -4.46
CA HIS A 389 -11.83 7.83 -5.13
C HIS A 389 -13.14 7.30 -4.52
N GLN A 390 -13.75 6.33 -5.19
CA GLN A 390 -14.93 5.57 -4.77
C GLN A 390 -14.56 4.18 -4.21
N SER A 391 -13.27 3.83 -4.28
CA SER A 391 -12.68 2.56 -3.86
C SER A 391 -11.52 2.80 -2.88
N THR A 392 -10.96 1.73 -2.30
CA THR A 392 -9.82 1.84 -1.36
C THR A 392 -8.63 2.50 -2.06
N ILE A 393 -8.05 3.53 -1.43
CA ILE A 393 -6.81 4.15 -1.90
C ILE A 393 -5.63 3.31 -1.41
N GLY A 394 -4.98 2.59 -2.33
CA GLY A 394 -3.83 1.74 -2.03
C GLY A 394 -2.55 2.53 -1.76
N SER A 395 -2.36 3.67 -2.45
CA SER A 395 -1.22 4.56 -2.25
C SER A 395 -1.59 6.03 -2.35
N ALA A 396 -1.06 6.82 -1.43
CA ALA A 396 -0.89 8.26 -1.59
C ALA A 396 0.60 8.58 -1.75
N CYS A 397 0.97 9.36 -2.76
CA CYS A 397 2.36 9.70 -3.06
C CYS A 397 2.48 11.20 -3.33
N VAL A 398 3.10 11.94 -2.42
CA VAL A 398 3.33 13.37 -2.55
C VAL A 398 4.58 13.59 -3.40
N HIS A 399 4.48 14.42 -4.44
CA HIS A 399 5.63 14.71 -5.27
C HIS A 399 6.68 15.51 -4.47
N PRO A 400 8.00 15.29 -4.66
CA PRO A 400 9.04 15.99 -3.91
C PRO A 400 8.97 17.53 -3.92
N SER A 401 8.33 18.14 -4.93
CA SER A 401 8.07 19.58 -4.98
C SER A 401 6.99 20.08 -4.02
N GLY A 402 6.14 19.19 -3.49
CA GLY A 402 4.97 19.53 -2.68
C GLY A 402 3.78 20.12 -3.45
N THR A 403 3.86 20.19 -4.78
CA THR A 403 2.83 20.87 -5.60
C THR A 403 1.75 19.93 -6.14
N VAL A 404 2.04 18.64 -6.20
CA VAL A 404 1.11 17.62 -6.71
C VAL A 404 1.16 16.37 -5.83
N VAL A 405 0.04 15.66 -5.77
CA VAL A 405 -0.08 14.36 -5.12
C VAL A 405 -0.69 13.36 -6.10
N ALA A 406 -0.12 12.17 -6.17
CA ALA A 406 -0.67 11.05 -6.91
C ALA A 406 -1.40 10.13 -5.94
N THR A 407 -2.62 9.72 -6.31
CA THR A 407 -3.40 8.73 -5.56
C THR A 407 -3.76 7.58 -6.48
N CYS A 408 -3.68 6.38 -5.94
CA CYS A 408 -3.93 5.14 -6.64
C CYS A 408 -4.99 4.37 -5.86
N ALA A 409 -6.09 4.00 -6.54
CA ALA A 409 -7.18 3.24 -5.93
C ALA A 409 -7.56 2.04 -6.78
N GLY A 410 -8.10 1.04 -6.09
CA GLY A 410 -8.45 -0.24 -6.69
C GLY A 410 -8.62 -1.29 -5.59
N SER A 411 -9.74 -2.01 -5.60
CA SER A 411 -9.94 -3.14 -4.70
C SER A 411 -11.02 -4.06 -5.24
N TRP A 412 -10.92 -5.34 -4.89
CA TRP A 412 -12.02 -6.28 -5.10
C TRP A 412 -13.15 -6.02 -4.12
N GLU A 413 -14.36 -5.96 -4.63
CA GLU A 413 -15.60 -6.00 -3.87
C GLU A 413 -16.31 -7.34 -4.11
N PHE A 414 -16.90 -7.85 -3.04
CA PHE A 414 -17.74 -9.04 -3.05
C PHE A 414 -19.17 -8.56 -2.83
N PRO A 415 -20.10 -8.81 -3.76
CA PRO A 415 -21.49 -8.43 -3.58
C PRO A 415 -22.10 -9.20 -2.40
N ASP A 416 -22.72 -8.48 -1.47
CA ASP A 416 -23.46 -9.09 -0.37
C ASP A 416 -24.71 -9.81 -0.91
N GLU A 417 -25.14 -10.88 -0.24
CA GLU A 417 -26.25 -11.75 -0.67
C GLU A 417 -27.62 -11.01 -0.71
N ASP A 418 -27.73 -9.84 -0.07
CA ASP A 418 -29.00 -9.13 0.13
C ASP A 418 -29.34 -8.07 -0.94
N ASP A 419 -28.39 -7.69 -1.80
CA ASP A 419 -28.56 -6.57 -2.74
C ASP A 419 -29.44 -6.93 -3.97
N ASP A 420 -29.72 -8.23 -4.18
CA ASP A 420 -30.60 -8.74 -5.26
C ASP A 420 -32.06 -8.97 -4.83
N SER A 421 -32.44 -8.61 -3.61
CA SER A 421 -33.81 -8.84 -3.09
C SER A 421 -34.88 -7.87 -3.59
N SER A 422 -34.57 -6.95 -4.52
CA SER A 422 -35.54 -5.93 -4.97
C SER A 422 -36.50 -6.36 -6.10
N HIS A 423 -36.35 -7.54 -6.72
CA HIS A 423 -37.28 -7.99 -7.76
C HIS A 423 -37.53 -9.51 -7.81
N SER A 424 -38.27 -10.07 -6.86
CA SER A 424 -39.42 -10.94 -7.22
C SER A 424 -40.35 -11.18 -6.03
N SER A 425 -41.62 -10.96 -6.31
CA SER A 425 -42.77 -11.14 -5.43
C SER A 425 -42.91 -12.57 -4.93
N SER A 426 -43.12 -12.68 -3.61
CA SER A 426 -44.01 -13.62 -2.90
C SER A 426 -44.45 -14.91 -3.61
N LEU A 427 -44.25 -16.05 -2.95
CA LEU A 427 -45.33 -16.99 -2.60
C LEU A 427 -44.81 -18.06 -1.60
N SER A 428 -45.42 -18.04 -0.41
CA SER A 428 -45.76 -19.13 0.53
C SER A 428 -45.16 -20.53 0.28
N SER A 429 -44.75 -21.33 1.27
CA SER A 429 -45.41 -21.61 2.55
C SER A 429 -44.59 -22.61 3.39
N SER A 430 -44.52 -22.33 4.69
CA SER A 430 -44.69 -23.25 5.85
C SER A 430 -43.87 -24.54 5.98
N ASP A 431 -43.13 -24.59 7.09
CA ASP A 431 -43.04 -25.64 8.12
C ASP A 431 -42.77 -27.09 7.71
N LEU A 432 -41.70 -27.67 8.30
CA LEU A 432 -41.78 -28.57 9.46
C LEU A 432 -40.36 -28.87 10.01
N GLY A 433 -40.20 -28.85 11.33
CA GLY A 433 -38.99 -29.26 12.05
C GLY A 433 -38.89 -30.79 12.32
N PRO A 434 -38.25 -31.24 13.41
CA PRO A 434 -36.83 -31.57 13.46
C PRO A 434 -36.52 -33.02 13.89
N GLY A 435 -35.27 -33.46 13.70
CA GLY A 435 -34.67 -34.73 14.17
C GLY A 435 -33.61 -35.17 13.16
N SER A 436 -32.50 -35.85 13.45
CA SER A 436 -31.89 -36.48 14.62
C SER A 436 -30.61 -37.15 14.08
N ASP A 437 -29.54 -37.25 14.87
CA ASP A 437 -28.22 -37.79 14.48
C ASP A 437 -28.22 -39.25 13.99
N SER A 438 -27.35 -39.57 13.02
CA SER A 438 -26.54 -40.81 12.98
C SER A 438 -25.55 -40.82 11.80
N GLU A 439 -24.29 -41.13 12.08
CA GLU A 439 -23.25 -41.50 11.12
C GLU A 439 -23.43 -42.95 10.64
N GLU A 440 -23.14 -43.23 9.36
CA GLU A 440 -22.27 -44.32 8.85
C GLU A 440 -22.50 -44.60 7.36
N ASP A 441 -21.41 -45.07 6.73
CA ASP A 441 -21.11 -45.15 5.30
C ASP A 441 -22.04 -46.03 4.44
N SER A 442 -22.30 -45.57 3.20
CA SER A 442 -22.53 -46.47 2.08
C SER A 442 -22.25 -45.78 0.74
N ASP A 443 -21.23 -46.28 0.04
CA ASP A 443 -21.02 -46.07 -1.39
C ASP A 443 -22.20 -46.61 -2.19
N ASP A 444 -22.94 -45.74 -2.89
CA ASP A 444 -23.79 -46.18 -4.00
C ASP A 444 -23.68 -45.22 -5.19
N SER A 445 -23.13 -45.78 -6.27
CA SER A 445 -23.05 -45.20 -7.60
C SER A 445 -24.39 -45.40 -8.31
N GLY A 446 -25.24 -44.37 -8.29
CA GLY A 446 -26.50 -44.35 -9.01
C GLY A 446 -26.79 -42.96 -9.56
N SER A 447 -26.75 -42.85 -10.89
CA SER A 447 -27.06 -41.65 -11.66
C SER A 447 -28.45 -41.09 -11.34
N ASP A 448 -28.51 -39.85 -10.86
CA ASP A 448 -29.68 -39.00 -11.07
C ASP A 448 -29.24 -37.60 -11.49
N SER A 449 -29.34 -37.37 -12.80
CA SER A 449 -29.11 -36.11 -13.47
C SER A 449 -30.27 -35.16 -13.21
N GLN A 450 -30.29 -34.53 -12.04
CA GLN A 450 -30.98 -33.25 -11.88
C GLN A 450 -29.97 -32.13 -12.12
N ALA A 451 -30.00 -31.59 -13.33
CA ALA A 451 -29.28 -30.38 -13.69
C ALA A 451 -29.66 -29.28 -12.69
N ARG A 452 -28.72 -28.96 -11.78
CA ARG A 452 -28.83 -27.74 -10.96
C ARG A 452 -29.08 -26.57 -11.91
N SER A 453 -30.15 -25.84 -11.65
CA SER A 453 -30.47 -24.60 -12.34
C SER A 453 -29.22 -23.72 -12.42
N PRO A 454 -28.92 -23.02 -13.54
CA PRO A 454 -27.77 -22.14 -13.68
C PRO A 454 -27.73 -20.94 -12.71
N ARG A 455 -28.68 -20.87 -11.76
CA ARG A 455 -28.88 -19.76 -10.82
C ARG A 455 -28.26 -19.96 -9.44
N ASP A 456 -27.77 -21.14 -9.09
CA ASP A 456 -26.96 -21.34 -7.88
C ASP A 456 -25.47 -21.12 -8.16
N ARG A 457 -25.14 -20.00 -8.81
CA ARG A 457 -23.76 -19.58 -8.98
C ARG A 457 -23.31 -18.91 -7.69
N ILE A 458 -22.24 -19.45 -7.13
CA ILE A 458 -21.69 -19.07 -5.83
C ILE A 458 -21.28 -17.58 -5.83
N HIS A 459 -21.96 -16.75 -5.03
CA HIS A 459 -21.85 -15.27 -5.07
C HIS A 459 -20.41 -14.75 -4.82
N TRP A 460 -19.62 -15.42 -3.97
CA TRP A 460 -18.22 -15.03 -3.72
C TRP A 460 -17.29 -15.21 -4.94
N MET A 461 -17.74 -15.91 -5.99
CA MET A 461 -17.01 -16.03 -7.25
C MET A 461 -17.18 -14.79 -8.14
N TYR A 462 -18.21 -13.98 -7.92
CA TYR A 462 -18.43 -12.73 -8.66
C TYR A 462 -17.70 -11.57 -8.00
N ARG A 463 -16.40 -11.45 -8.27
CA ARG A 463 -15.62 -10.28 -7.84
C ARG A 463 -15.92 -9.12 -8.77
N ARG A 464 -16.24 -7.96 -8.20
CA ARG A 464 -16.35 -6.71 -8.96
C ARG A 464 -15.26 -5.74 -8.52
N ASN A 465 -14.92 -4.83 -9.41
CA ASN A 465 -14.03 -3.72 -9.12
C ASN A 465 -14.84 -2.44 -9.29
N LYS A 466 -15.00 -1.68 -8.21
CA LYS A 466 -15.83 -0.48 -8.17
C LYS A 466 -15.18 0.71 -8.86
N GLU A 467 -13.87 0.84 -8.72
CA GLU A 467 -13.04 1.82 -9.41
C GLU A 467 -11.61 1.33 -9.32
N SER A 468 -10.91 1.31 -10.46
CA SER A 468 -9.46 1.28 -10.49
C SER A 468 -8.93 2.44 -11.29
N SER A 469 -8.32 3.41 -10.61
CA SER A 469 -7.78 4.60 -11.27
C SER A 469 -6.53 5.13 -10.58
N LEU A 470 -5.64 5.70 -11.38
CA LEU A 470 -4.57 6.56 -10.94
C LEU A 470 -5.00 8.01 -11.20
N LYS A 471 -4.92 8.86 -10.19
CA LYS A 471 -5.28 10.29 -10.26
C LYS A 471 -4.12 11.14 -9.75
N ILE A 472 -3.95 12.30 -10.37
CA ILE A 472 -2.96 13.31 -9.97
C ILE A 472 -3.68 14.60 -9.67
N TRP A 473 -3.43 15.12 -8.48
CA TRP A 473 -4.06 16.31 -7.94
C TRP A 473 -3.03 17.41 -7.78
N SER A 474 -3.33 18.61 -8.25
CA SER A 474 -2.56 19.81 -7.96
C SER A 474 -3.05 20.44 -6.66
N MET A 475 -2.09 20.87 -5.85
CA MET A 475 -2.32 21.60 -4.61
C MET A 475 -2.35 23.09 -4.88
N THR A 476 -3.49 23.73 -4.65
CA THR A 476 -3.57 25.19 -4.56
C THR A 476 -3.23 25.60 -3.13
N GLY A 477 -2.06 26.22 -2.95
CA GLY A 477 -1.69 26.79 -1.65
C GLY A 477 -2.78 27.77 -1.17
N PRO A 478 -2.89 28.03 0.15
CA PRO A 478 -3.84 29.02 0.64
C PRO A 478 -3.62 30.35 -0.10
N PRO A 479 -4.69 31.11 -0.43
CA PRO A 479 -4.53 32.36 -1.15
C PRO A 479 -3.55 33.24 -0.39
N ARG A 480 -2.39 33.50 -1.00
CA ARG A 480 -1.46 34.52 -0.49
C ARG A 480 -2.28 35.80 -0.37
N LYS A 481 -2.54 36.26 0.84
CA LYS A 481 -3.13 37.58 1.06
C LYS A 481 -2.26 38.54 0.26
N ARG A 482 -2.84 39.16 -0.78
CA ARG A 482 -2.23 40.32 -1.43
C ARG A 482 -2.05 41.34 -0.32
N GLU A 483 -0.82 41.54 0.11
CA GLU A 483 -0.47 42.73 0.86
C GLU A 483 -0.84 43.90 -0.05
N SER A 484 -1.94 44.56 0.30
CA SER A 484 -2.29 45.84 -0.26
C SER A 484 -1.26 46.80 0.31
N PHE A 485 -0.26 47.14 -0.51
CA PHE A 485 0.52 48.34 -0.28
C PHE A 485 -0.45 49.51 -0.39
N GLN A 486 -0.85 50.03 0.76
CA GLN A 486 -1.51 51.31 0.89
C GLN A 486 -0.37 52.35 0.82
N GLU A 487 -0.28 53.03 -0.32
CA GLU A 487 0.49 54.27 -0.43
C GLU A 487 -0.21 55.32 0.44
N ASP A 488 0.51 55.83 1.43
CA ASP A 488 0.33 57.16 2.03
C ASP A 488 1.69 57.87 2.05
#